data_AF-A0A4V3SID9-F1
#
_entry.id   AF-A0A4V3SID9-F1
#
_cell.length_a   1.000
_cell.length_b   1.000
_cell.length_c   1.000
_cell.angle_alpha   90.00
_cell.angle_beta   90.00
_cell.angle_gamma   90.00
#
_symmetry.space_group_name_H-M   'P 1'
#
loop_
_entity.id
_entity.type
_entity.pdbx_description
1 polymer ?
#
loop_
_entity_poly.entity_id
_entity_poly.type
_entity_poly.pdbx_seq_one_letter_code
_entity_poly.pdbx_strand_id
1 'polypeptide(L)'
;MSSAPSSNPLDPAAPQSRSSHHHHHHNPHRHDRHRSKRPHEHSHHNDDRHHTHTLNRTPTPPPPPPPTLTATTTPSSLLTLLSTTLLLPDEPVCLAHLYLHRYRRFFTKKPSSSPNGSLPPEDPLDDFTLHLTTLSLALKHHSIPLTPRSLLLPSYTFLHPSSPPLHIPSPLYTSLRRSLIAGELLLLRVLGFHTRITLPHEFIPRMLEIAVGVGEDEGEGSVMETVMGVEARRVVGVACRDYRLGGLFPAREVAAAVVRVVVERCGGVVVGGEREWVRRVAGERVGVEDYEEAVEELRVVLKGKEQEALL
;
A
#
# COMPACT_ATOMS: atom_id res chain seq x y z
N MET A 1 57.30 -47.29 1.15
CA MET A 1 56.46 -46.39 1.98
C MET A 1 55.04 -46.93 1.87
N SER A 2 54.61 -47.65 2.91
CA SER A 2 53.41 -48.49 2.90
C SER A 2 52.15 -47.67 3.17
N SER A 3 51.14 -47.91 2.35
CA SER A 3 49.80 -47.31 2.40
C SER A 3 48.94 -48.00 3.46
N ALA A 4 48.33 -47.21 4.35
CA ALA A 4 47.31 -47.66 5.30
C ALA A 4 45.91 -47.18 4.83
N PRO A 5 44.88 -48.04 4.84
CA PRO A 5 43.51 -47.64 4.56
C PRO A 5 42.79 -47.20 5.85
N SER A 6 42.18 -46.02 5.82
CA SER A 6 41.33 -45.49 6.89
C SER A 6 39.86 -45.82 6.61
N SER A 7 39.23 -46.50 7.57
CA SER A 7 37.83 -46.90 7.61
C SER A 7 36.93 -45.77 8.13
N ASN A 8 35.88 -45.42 7.37
CA ASN A 8 34.82 -44.52 7.83
C ASN A 8 33.76 -45.29 8.65
N PRO A 9 33.35 -44.80 9.83
CA PRO A 9 32.24 -45.37 10.59
C PRO A 9 30.88 -44.79 10.17
N LEU A 10 29.85 -45.63 10.36
CA LEU A 10 28.43 -45.43 10.07
C LEU A 10 27.76 -44.41 11.00
N ASP A 11 26.93 -43.52 10.44
CA ASP A 11 25.97 -42.68 11.16
C ASP A 11 24.64 -43.40 11.41
N PRO A 12 24.05 -43.33 12.62
CA PRO A 12 22.73 -43.88 12.90
C PRO A 12 21.60 -42.83 12.91
N ALA A 13 20.46 -43.28 12.36
CA ALA A 13 19.07 -43.05 12.79
C ALA A 13 18.43 -41.65 12.67
N ALA A 14 17.50 -41.57 11.71
CA ALA A 14 16.48 -40.53 11.57
C ALA A 14 15.37 -40.63 12.65
N PRO A 15 14.80 -39.52 13.13
CA PRO A 15 13.69 -39.53 14.07
C PRO A 15 12.33 -39.67 13.39
N GLN A 16 11.47 -40.47 14.05
CA GLN A 16 10.12 -40.85 13.66
C GLN A 16 9.12 -39.70 13.77
N SER A 17 8.25 -39.58 12.77
CA SER A 17 7.11 -38.69 12.70
C SER A 17 5.98 -39.14 13.64
N ARG A 18 5.62 -38.28 14.61
CA ARG A 18 4.41 -38.46 15.42
C ARG A 18 3.23 -37.75 14.76
N SER A 19 2.28 -38.57 14.30
CA SER A 19 0.93 -38.22 13.90
C SER A 19 0.08 -37.87 15.12
N SER A 20 -0.60 -36.72 15.11
CA SER A 20 -1.58 -36.34 16.12
C SER A 20 -2.94 -36.13 15.44
N HIS A 21 -3.86 -37.03 15.77
CA HIS A 21 -5.26 -37.02 15.36
C HIS A 21 -6.11 -36.02 16.15
N HIS A 22 -7.10 -35.46 15.44
CA HIS A 22 -8.47 -35.11 15.87
C HIS A 22 -8.70 -34.12 17.02
N HIS A 23 -9.48 -33.06 16.73
CA HIS A 23 -10.90 -33.00 17.13
C HIS A 23 -11.65 -31.92 16.31
N HIS A 24 -12.73 -32.35 15.63
CA HIS A 24 -13.70 -31.50 14.96
C HIS A 24 -14.84 -31.21 15.95
N HIS A 25 -15.03 -29.94 16.32
CA HIS A 25 -16.26 -29.51 17.00
C HIS A 25 -17.17 -28.80 15.99
N HIS A 26 -18.25 -29.51 15.64
CA HIS A 26 -19.47 -28.95 15.06
C HIS A 26 -20.14 -28.03 16.07
N ASN A 27 -20.57 -26.84 15.62
CA ASN A 27 -21.55 -26.04 16.35
C ASN A 27 -22.58 -25.48 15.36
N PRO A 28 -23.84 -25.95 15.38
CA PRO A 28 -24.91 -25.40 14.55
C PRO A 28 -25.82 -24.53 15.40
N HIS A 29 -25.73 -23.20 15.29
CA HIS A 29 -26.78 -22.34 15.83
C HIS A 29 -27.37 -21.38 14.78
N ARG A 30 -28.53 -21.84 14.35
CA ARG A 30 -29.66 -21.24 13.67
C ARG A 30 -30.31 -20.17 14.58
N HIS A 31 -30.46 -18.93 14.11
CA HIS A 31 -31.48 -17.96 14.55
C HIS A 31 -31.60 -16.92 13.43
N ASP A 32 -32.67 -16.89 12.65
CA ASP A 32 -34.06 -16.50 12.89
C ASP A 32 -34.35 -15.14 12.28
N ARG A 33 -35.30 -15.17 11.35
CA ARG A 33 -35.71 -14.08 10.48
C ARG A 33 -36.78 -13.27 11.22
N HIS A 34 -36.51 -12.01 11.53
CA HIS A 34 -37.59 -11.04 11.81
C HIS A 34 -37.66 -9.97 10.71
N ARG A 35 -38.55 -10.26 9.77
CA ARG A 35 -39.09 -9.39 8.73
C ARG A 35 -40.01 -8.36 9.40
N SER A 36 -39.52 -7.14 9.61
CA SER A 36 -40.35 -6.04 10.07
C SER A 36 -41.04 -5.36 8.89
N LYS A 37 -42.38 -5.39 8.91
CA LYS A 37 -43.30 -4.73 7.97
C LYS A 37 -43.28 -3.23 8.25
N ARG A 38 -43.06 -2.39 7.22
CA ARG A 38 -43.41 -0.96 7.29
C ARG A 38 -44.81 -0.75 6.71
N PRO A 39 -45.69 0.03 7.38
CA PRO A 39 -47.00 0.36 6.86
C PRO A 39 -46.93 1.50 5.83
N HIS A 40 -47.86 1.42 4.88
CA HIS A 40 -48.29 2.48 3.98
C HIS A 40 -49.08 3.54 4.74
N GLU A 41 -48.80 4.82 4.47
CA GLU A 41 -49.61 6.01 4.74
C GLU A 41 -48.87 7.17 4.03
N HIS A 42 -49.44 8.19 3.37
CA HIS A 42 -50.77 8.51 2.90
C HIS A 42 -50.58 9.57 1.79
N SER A 43 -51.56 9.63 0.89
CA SER A 43 -51.67 10.60 -0.20
C SER A 43 -52.38 11.87 0.29
N HIS A 44 -51.82 13.05 0.00
CA HIS A 44 -52.50 14.35 -0.12
C HIS A 44 -51.63 15.20 -1.08
N HIS A 45 -52.04 15.54 -2.30
CA HIS A 45 -53.06 16.49 -2.77
C HIS A 45 -52.80 17.95 -2.39
N ASN A 46 -53.00 18.83 -3.39
CA ASN A 46 -52.91 20.30 -3.43
C ASN A 46 -51.50 20.89 -3.68
N ASP A 47 -51.32 21.94 -4.46
CA ASP A 47 -52.24 22.79 -5.21
C ASP A 47 -51.42 23.57 -6.25
N ASP A 48 -52.05 23.80 -7.39
CA ASP A 48 -51.62 24.73 -8.42
C ASP A 48 -51.43 26.15 -7.86
N ARG A 49 -50.22 26.71 -7.99
CA ARG A 49 -50.02 28.16 -8.14
C ARG A 49 -48.87 28.47 -9.10
N HIS A 50 -49.24 28.66 -10.36
CA HIS A 50 -48.42 29.36 -11.35
C HIS A 50 -48.29 30.85 -10.95
N HIS A 51 -47.13 31.21 -10.40
CA HIS A 51 -46.67 32.60 -10.36
C HIS A 51 -45.42 32.73 -11.22
N THR A 52 -45.61 33.16 -12.47
CA THR A 52 -44.56 33.56 -13.40
C THR A 52 -44.00 34.92 -12.98
N HIS A 53 -43.06 34.92 -12.03
CA HIS A 53 -42.18 36.06 -11.81
C HIS A 53 -41.02 36.00 -12.81
N THR A 54 -41.12 36.79 -13.88
CA THR A 54 -40.01 37.15 -14.76
C THR A 54 -39.03 38.03 -14.00
N LEU A 55 -38.19 37.39 -13.19
CA LEU A 55 -37.01 38.02 -12.61
C LEU A 55 -35.97 38.21 -13.72
N ASN A 56 -35.63 39.46 -14.00
CA ASN A 56 -34.48 39.85 -14.80
C ASN A 56 -33.22 39.18 -14.21
N ARG A 57 -32.83 38.04 -14.78
CA ARG A 57 -31.56 37.36 -14.47
C ARG A 57 -30.45 38.24 -15.00
N THR A 58 -29.80 38.97 -14.09
CA THR A 58 -28.47 39.52 -14.29
C THR A 58 -27.57 38.40 -14.85
N PRO A 59 -26.80 38.62 -15.92
CA PRO A 59 -25.94 37.60 -16.50
C PRO A 59 -25.01 37.05 -15.41
N THR A 60 -25.25 35.81 -14.98
CA THR A 60 -24.33 35.12 -14.09
C THR A 60 -22.98 35.05 -14.81
N PRO A 61 -21.88 35.50 -14.17
CA PRO A 61 -20.56 35.37 -14.75
C PRO A 61 -20.33 33.89 -15.10
N PRO A 62 -19.64 33.60 -16.22
CA PRO A 62 -19.32 32.22 -16.58
C PRO A 62 -18.62 31.56 -15.38
N PRO A 63 -18.99 30.31 -15.03
CA PRO A 63 -18.33 29.60 -13.95
C PRO A 63 -16.82 29.63 -14.23
N PRO A 64 -15.98 29.86 -13.20
CA PRO A 64 -14.54 29.80 -13.38
C PRO A 64 -14.20 28.47 -14.04
N PRO A 65 -13.28 28.46 -15.03
CA PRO A 65 -12.88 27.22 -15.65
C PRO A 65 -12.47 26.23 -14.55
N PRO A 66 -12.95 24.98 -14.59
CA PRO A 66 -12.54 23.98 -13.61
C PRO A 66 -11.02 23.96 -13.56
N PRO A 67 -10.40 23.81 -12.36
CA PRO A 67 -8.96 23.81 -12.23
C PRO A 67 -8.39 22.82 -13.23
N THR A 68 -7.78 23.36 -14.28
CA THR A 68 -7.18 22.55 -15.33
C THR A 68 -6.02 21.84 -14.64
N LEU A 69 -6.17 20.55 -14.38
CA LEU A 69 -5.05 19.68 -13.98
C LEU A 69 -4.10 19.63 -15.17
N THR A 70 -3.31 20.68 -15.35
CA THR A 70 -2.38 20.83 -16.46
C THR A 70 -1.16 19.97 -16.21
N ALA A 71 -0.85 19.16 -17.21
CA ALA A 71 0.47 18.63 -17.55
C ALA A 71 1.00 17.42 -16.74
N THR A 72 1.12 16.31 -17.49
CA THR A 72 1.95 15.13 -17.20
C THR A 72 1.71 14.45 -15.87
N THR A 73 0.56 13.79 -15.73
CA THR A 73 0.36 12.77 -14.69
C THR A 73 1.45 11.70 -14.86
N THR A 74 2.39 11.62 -13.93
CA THR A 74 3.37 10.52 -13.90
C THR A 74 2.68 9.26 -13.35
N PRO A 75 3.18 8.05 -13.66
CA PRO A 75 2.61 6.82 -13.10
C PRO A 75 2.56 6.83 -11.56
N SER A 76 3.59 7.36 -10.91
CA SER A 76 3.65 7.51 -9.45
C SER A 76 2.64 8.55 -8.92
N SER A 77 2.45 9.68 -9.61
CA SER A 77 1.45 10.67 -9.20
C SER A 77 0.03 10.16 -9.40
N LEU A 78 -0.22 9.31 -10.40
CA LEU A 78 -1.51 8.64 -10.60
C LEU A 78 -1.93 7.83 -9.36
N LEU A 79 -1.02 7.05 -8.76
CA LEU A 79 -1.33 6.31 -7.53
C LEU A 79 -1.75 7.22 -6.38
N THR A 80 -1.05 8.34 -6.20
CA THR A 80 -1.35 9.32 -5.14
C THR A 80 -2.68 10.05 -5.41
N LEU A 81 -2.97 10.37 -6.66
CA LEU A 81 -4.26 10.96 -7.05
C LEU A 81 -5.41 9.97 -6.83
N LEU A 82 -5.20 8.69 -7.14
CA LEU A 82 -6.23 7.67 -6.92
C LEU A 82 -6.44 7.39 -5.44
N SER A 83 -5.37 7.33 -4.64
CA SER A 83 -5.50 7.11 -3.19
C SER A 83 -6.29 8.23 -2.52
N THR A 84 -6.03 9.47 -2.89
CA THR A 84 -6.77 10.63 -2.37
C THR A 84 -8.20 10.68 -2.89
N THR A 85 -8.43 10.44 -4.19
CA THR A 85 -9.77 10.48 -4.81
C THR A 85 -10.68 9.36 -4.30
N LEU A 86 -10.12 8.18 -4.05
CA LEU A 86 -10.87 7.01 -3.58
C LEU A 86 -10.83 6.85 -2.06
N LEU A 87 -10.19 7.78 -1.33
CA LEU A 87 -10.01 7.76 0.12
C LEU A 87 -9.46 6.40 0.60
N LEU A 88 -8.44 5.91 -0.08
CA LEU A 88 -7.83 4.62 0.24
C LEU A 88 -6.99 4.75 1.51
N PRO A 89 -6.96 3.71 2.36
CA PRO A 89 -5.99 3.62 3.46
C PRO A 89 -4.56 3.67 2.93
N ASP A 90 -3.60 4.02 3.79
CA ASP A 90 -2.20 4.14 3.42
C ASP A 90 -1.54 2.77 3.17
N GLU A 91 -1.98 1.72 3.87
CA GLU A 91 -1.37 0.39 3.83
C GLU A 91 -1.44 -0.26 2.43
N PRO A 92 -2.61 -0.32 1.76
CA PRO A 92 -2.69 -0.84 0.39
C PRO A 92 -1.86 -0.03 -0.61
N VAL A 93 -1.75 1.29 -0.42
CA VAL A 93 -0.94 2.14 -1.31
C VAL A 93 0.54 1.82 -1.15
N CYS A 94 0.99 1.66 0.10
CA CYS A 94 2.36 1.25 0.40
C CYS A 94 2.65 -0.15 -0.14
N LEU A 95 1.73 -1.11 0.03
CA LEU A 95 1.86 -2.45 -0.53
C LEU A 95 1.94 -2.43 -2.06
N ALA A 96 1.19 -1.56 -2.73
CA ALA A 96 1.26 -1.39 -4.18
C ALA A 96 2.66 -0.94 -4.65
N HIS A 97 3.33 -0.06 -3.90
CA HIS A 97 4.71 0.32 -4.18
C HIS A 97 5.69 -0.84 -3.97
N LEU A 98 5.50 -1.66 -2.92
CA LEU A 98 6.34 -2.85 -2.72
C LEU A 98 6.18 -3.89 -3.84
N TYR A 99 4.96 -4.07 -4.35
CA TYR A 99 4.73 -4.89 -5.54
C TYR A 99 5.43 -4.33 -6.77
N LEU A 100 5.40 -3.00 -6.96
CA LEU A 100 6.10 -2.33 -8.05
C LEU A 100 7.61 -2.56 -7.97
N HIS A 101 8.21 -2.45 -6.78
CA HIS A 101 9.64 -2.70 -6.55
C HIS A 101 10.02 -4.14 -6.90
N ARG A 102 9.23 -5.11 -6.46
CA ARG A 102 9.45 -6.54 -6.78
C ARG A 102 9.30 -6.81 -8.27
N TYR A 103 8.31 -6.21 -8.92
CA TYR A 103 8.10 -6.33 -10.36
C TYR A 103 9.31 -5.81 -11.13
N ARG A 104 9.75 -4.58 -10.86
CA ARG A 104 10.92 -3.97 -11.52
C ARG A 104 12.18 -4.80 -11.29
N ARG A 105 12.43 -5.23 -10.05
CA ARG A 105 13.57 -6.09 -9.71
C ARG A 105 13.58 -7.41 -10.50
N PHE A 106 12.41 -7.99 -10.79
CA PHE A 106 12.31 -9.21 -11.60
C PHE A 106 12.79 -9.00 -13.04
N PHE A 107 12.46 -7.86 -13.64
CA PHE A 107 12.88 -7.55 -15.01
C PHE A 107 14.33 -7.04 -15.08
N THR A 108 14.84 -6.34 -14.06
CA THR A 108 16.25 -5.91 -14.01
C THR A 108 17.23 -7.07 -13.81
N LYS A 109 16.84 -8.12 -13.07
CA LYS A 109 17.74 -9.24 -12.72
C LYS A 109 18.11 -10.16 -13.87
N LYS A 110 17.47 -10.09 -15.04
CA LYS A 110 17.80 -10.99 -16.15
C LYS A 110 19.13 -10.58 -16.76
N PRO A 111 20.20 -11.36 -16.53
CA PRO A 111 21.51 -10.99 -17.02
C PRO A 111 21.51 -11.06 -18.54
N SER A 112 22.19 -10.10 -19.16
CA SER A 112 22.55 -10.03 -20.58
C SER A 112 23.41 -11.22 -21.07
N SER A 113 23.65 -12.22 -20.21
CA SER A 113 24.42 -13.43 -20.49
C SER A 113 23.56 -14.58 -21.01
N SER A 114 22.46 -14.30 -21.74
CA SER A 114 21.88 -15.34 -22.59
C SER A 114 22.84 -15.51 -23.78
N PRO A 115 23.57 -16.64 -23.88
CA PRO A 115 24.58 -16.84 -24.91
C PRO A 115 23.99 -16.85 -26.34
N ASN A 116 22.67 -16.83 -26.47
CA ASN A 116 21.94 -16.93 -27.74
C ASN A 116 21.47 -15.58 -28.29
N GLY A 117 21.91 -14.44 -27.74
CA GLY A 117 21.55 -13.12 -28.29
C GLY A 117 20.05 -12.82 -28.29
N SER A 118 19.26 -13.56 -27.51
CA SER A 118 17.83 -13.29 -27.35
C SER A 118 17.67 -11.94 -26.65
N LEU A 119 16.96 -11.01 -27.30
CA LEU A 119 16.61 -9.71 -26.75
C LEU A 119 16.10 -9.84 -25.31
N PRO A 120 16.40 -8.87 -24.43
CA PRO A 120 15.81 -8.85 -23.10
C PRO A 120 14.28 -8.94 -23.25
N PRO A 121 13.59 -9.69 -22.38
CA PRO A 121 12.15 -9.80 -22.45
C PRO A 121 11.56 -8.41 -22.30
N GLU A 122 10.85 -7.96 -23.34
CA GLU A 122 10.12 -6.70 -23.30
C GLU A 122 9.17 -6.71 -22.09
N ASP A 123 9.13 -5.60 -21.37
CA ASP A 123 8.16 -5.42 -20.29
C ASP A 123 6.76 -5.42 -20.91
N PRO A 124 5.92 -6.42 -20.60
CA PRO A 124 4.61 -6.55 -21.24
C PRO A 124 3.59 -5.53 -20.74
N LEU A 125 3.87 -4.77 -19.68
CA LEU A 125 2.96 -3.77 -19.11
C LEU A 125 3.55 -2.37 -19.27
N ASP A 126 2.74 -1.43 -19.76
CA ASP A 126 3.07 -0.01 -19.65
C ASP A 126 3.03 0.44 -18.18
N ASP A 127 3.78 1.50 -17.85
CA ASP A 127 3.92 1.96 -16.47
C ASP A 127 2.57 2.30 -15.81
N PHE A 128 1.61 2.90 -16.53
CA PHE A 128 0.32 3.25 -15.93
C PHE A 128 -0.52 2.00 -15.63
N THR A 129 -0.59 1.05 -16.57
CA THR A 129 -1.25 -0.24 -16.34
C THR A 129 -0.59 -0.99 -15.19
N LEU A 130 0.73 -0.97 -15.08
CA LEU A 130 1.47 -1.59 -13.97
C LEU A 130 1.07 -0.97 -12.61
N HIS A 131 1.01 0.35 -12.51
CA HIS A 131 0.61 1.03 -11.27
C HIS A 131 -0.85 0.74 -10.89
N LEU A 132 -1.78 0.76 -11.85
CA LEU A 132 -3.17 0.39 -11.60
C LEU A 132 -3.30 -1.07 -11.16
N THR A 133 -2.50 -1.95 -11.78
CA THR A 133 -2.45 -3.37 -11.45
C THR A 133 -1.95 -3.62 -10.04
N THR A 134 -0.84 -2.99 -9.63
CA THR A 134 -0.29 -3.15 -8.29
C THR A 134 -1.26 -2.64 -7.22
N LEU A 135 -1.91 -1.50 -7.47
CA LEU A 135 -2.93 -0.96 -6.57
C LEU A 135 -4.16 -1.87 -6.49
N SER A 136 -4.67 -2.35 -7.63
CA SER A 136 -5.84 -3.24 -7.63
C SER A 136 -5.57 -4.55 -6.87
N LEU A 137 -4.38 -5.13 -7.04
CA LEU A 137 -3.97 -6.32 -6.31
C LEU A 137 -3.79 -6.05 -4.82
N ALA A 138 -3.21 -4.91 -4.43
CA ALA A 138 -3.03 -4.53 -3.03
C ALA A 138 -4.36 -4.30 -2.31
N LEU A 139 -5.33 -3.67 -2.97
CA LEU A 139 -6.68 -3.49 -2.43
C LEU A 139 -7.39 -4.83 -2.19
N LYS A 140 -7.25 -5.78 -3.12
CA LYS A 140 -7.76 -7.15 -2.96
C LYS A 140 -7.08 -7.88 -1.81
N HIS A 141 -5.78 -7.68 -1.62
CA HIS A 141 -5.05 -8.26 -0.49
C HIS A 141 -5.63 -7.80 0.86
N HIS A 142 -5.97 -6.52 0.99
CA HIS A 142 -6.61 -5.96 2.18
C HIS A 142 -8.15 -6.12 2.20
N SER A 143 -8.71 -6.94 1.31
CA SER A 143 -10.17 -7.18 1.21
C SER A 143 -11.00 -5.90 1.07
N ILE A 144 -10.44 -4.84 0.48
CA ILE A 144 -11.15 -3.58 0.23
C ILE A 144 -12.05 -3.79 -0.99
N PRO A 145 -13.39 -3.61 -0.86
CA PRO A 145 -14.34 -3.94 -1.92
C PRO A 145 -14.35 -2.88 -3.03
N LEU A 146 -13.29 -2.84 -3.84
CA LEU A 146 -13.20 -1.93 -4.98
C LEU A 146 -13.48 -2.66 -6.30
N THR A 147 -14.44 -2.15 -7.07
CA THR A 147 -14.70 -2.68 -8.41
C THR A 147 -13.65 -2.18 -9.42
N PRO A 148 -13.37 -2.90 -10.51
CA PRO A 148 -12.53 -2.37 -11.59
C PRO A 148 -13.06 -1.04 -12.15
N ARG A 149 -14.39 -0.84 -12.13
CA ARG A 149 -15.03 0.42 -12.54
C ARG A 149 -14.57 1.61 -11.69
N SER A 150 -14.58 1.46 -10.37
CA SER A 150 -14.19 2.55 -9.45
C SER A 150 -12.72 2.91 -9.55
N LEU A 151 -11.86 1.99 -10.03
CA LEU A 151 -10.47 2.31 -10.32
C LEU A 151 -10.32 2.96 -11.70
N LEU A 152 -10.86 2.34 -12.76
CA LEU A 152 -10.61 2.75 -14.15
C LEU A 152 -11.23 4.10 -14.53
N LEU A 153 -12.41 4.43 -14.01
CA LEU A 153 -13.07 5.70 -14.33
C LEU A 153 -12.23 6.92 -13.94
N PRO A 154 -11.84 7.10 -12.65
CA PRO A 154 -11.01 8.24 -12.28
C PRO A 154 -9.64 8.19 -12.95
N SER A 155 -9.02 7.02 -13.11
CA SER A 155 -7.74 6.90 -13.83
C SER A 155 -7.83 7.41 -15.26
N TYR A 156 -8.88 7.04 -15.99
CA TYR A 156 -9.10 7.50 -17.36
C TYR A 156 -9.26 9.02 -17.42
N THR A 157 -10.04 9.61 -16.50
CA THR A 157 -10.21 11.06 -16.42
C THR A 157 -8.89 11.78 -16.13
N PHE A 158 -8.04 11.24 -15.25
CA PHE A 158 -6.72 11.84 -14.95
C PHE A 158 -5.73 11.74 -16.10
N LEU A 159 -5.76 10.63 -16.84
CA LEU A 159 -4.84 10.41 -17.95
C LEU A 159 -5.29 11.13 -19.23
N HIS A 160 -6.60 11.35 -19.40
CA HIS A 160 -7.18 11.89 -20.63
C HIS A 160 -8.16 13.04 -20.34
N PRO A 161 -7.70 14.16 -19.74
CA PRO A 161 -8.57 15.24 -19.28
C PRO A 161 -9.38 15.91 -20.41
N SER A 162 -8.86 15.93 -21.64
CA SER A 162 -9.53 16.49 -22.81
C SER A 162 -10.45 15.50 -23.53
N SER A 163 -10.42 14.23 -23.17
CA SER A 163 -11.25 13.19 -23.79
C SER A 163 -12.63 13.11 -23.14
N PRO A 164 -13.67 12.67 -23.86
CA PRO A 164 -14.98 12.46 -23.26
C PRO A 164 -14.92 11.42 -22.13
N PRO A 165 -15.76 11.54 -21.08
CA PRO A 165 -15.78 10.57 -19.99
C PRO A 165 -15.97 9.13 -20.47
N LEU A 166 -15.27 8.19 -19.82
CA LEU A 166 -15.34 6.77 -20.18
C LEU A 166 -16.75 6.21 -19.93
N HIS A 167 -17.47 5.95 -21.02
CA HIS A 167 -18.84 5.44 -20.96
C HIS A 167 -18.90 3.95 -20.60
N ILE A 168 -19.93 3.56 -19.85
CA ILE A 168 -20.20 2.16 -19.48
C ILE A 168 -21.65 1.83 -19.85
N PRO A 169 -21.87 0.78 -20.66
CA PRO A 169 -20.88 -0.11 -21.27
C PRO A 169 -20.18 0.53 -22.49
N SER A 170 -18.90 0.22 -22.71
CA SER A 170 -18.20 0.55 -23.96
C SER A 170 -17.13 -0.50 -24.31
N PRO A 171 -16.77 -0.67 -25.60
CA PRO A 171 -15.65 -1.54 -26.00
C PRO A 171 -14.33 -1.14 -25.35
N LEU A 172 -14.05 0.16 -25.27
CA LEU A 172 -12.85 0.71 -24.64
C LEU A 172 -12.77 0.33 -23.16
N TYR A 173 -13.85 0.57 -22.39
CA TYR A 173 -13.91 0.16 -20.97
C TYR A 173 -13.68 -1.35 -20.82
N THR A 174 -14.27 -2.16 -21.71
CA THR A 174 -14.12 -3.62 -21.68
C THR A 174 -12.67 -4.04 -21.91
N SER A 175 -11.98 -3.40 -22.86
CA SER A 175 -10.56 -3.64 -23.12
C SER A 175 -9.69 -3.23 -21.93
N LEU A 176 -9.88 -2.03 -21.36
CA LEU A 176 -9.15 -1.58 -20.19
C LEU A 176 -9.34 -2.51 -18.99
N ARG A 177 -10.58 -2.95 -18.74
CA ARG A 177 -10.88 -3.92 -17.69
C ARG A 177 -10.16 -5.25 -17.93
N ARG A 178 -10.12 -5.74 -19.17
CA ARG A 178 -9.39 -6.97 -19.52
C ARG A 178 -7.89 -6.80 -19.31
N SER A 179 -7.31 -5.68 -19.73
CA SER A 179 -5.88 -5.36 -19.52
C SER A 179 -5.52 -5.32 -18.05
N LEU A 180 -6.34 -4.67 -17.21
CA LEU A 180 -6.12 -4.62 -15.75
C LEU A 180 -6.11 -6.04 -15.14
N ILE A 181 -7.10 -6.87 -15.48
CA ILE A 181 -7.19 -8.25 -14.98
C ILE A 181 -6.01 -9.10 -15.47
N ALA A 182 -5.62 -8.95 -16.74
CA ALA A 182 -4.47 -9.65 -17.29
C ALA A 182 -3.16 -9.22 -16.61
N GLY A 183 -3.01 -7.90 -16.35
CA GLY A 183 -1.91 -7.34 -15.58
C GLY A 183 -1.83 -7.95 -14.19
N GLU A 184 -2.95 -8.08 -13.48
CA GLU A 184 -2.96 -8.69 -12.13
C GLU A 184 -2.46 -10.13 -12.13
N LEU A 185 -2.90 -10.93 -13.10
CA LEU A 185 -2.43 -12.31 -13.26
C LEU A 185 -0.93 -12.37 -13.57
N LEU A 186 -0.44 -11.46 -14.40
CA LEU A 186 1.00 -11.36 -14.67
C LEU A 186 1.77 -10.97 -13.41
N LEU A 187 1.33 -9.93 -12.70
CA LEU A 187 1.94 -9.48 -11.46
C LEU A 187 1.98 -10.60 -10.42
N LEU A 188 0.88 -11.34 -10.25
CA LEU A 188 0.84 -12.51 -9.36
C LEU A 188 1.90 -13.55 -9.72
N ARG A 189 2.11 -13.83 -11.02
CA ARG A 189 3.16 -14.75 -11.47
C ARG A 189 4.56 -14.21 -11.16
N VAL A 190 4.79 -12.93 -11.40
CA VAL A 190 6.07 -12.27 -11.09
C VAL A 190 6.36 -12.32 -9.58
N LEU A 191 5.33 -12.13 -8.74
CA LEU A 191 5.42 -12.24 -7.29
C LEU A 191 5.47 -13.69 -6.78
N GLY A 192 5.38 -14.70 -7.65
CA GLY A 192 5.33 -16.11 -7.25
C GLY A 192 4.13 -16.44 -6.37
N PHE A 193 3.00 -15.73 -6.56
CA PHE A 193 1.81 -15.78 -5.71
C PHE A 193 2.05 -15.42 -4.23
N HIS A 194 3.22 -14.86 -3.90
CA HIS A 194 3.58 -14.43 -2.56
C HIS A 194 3.15 -12.97 -2.33
N THR A 195 1.84 -12.77 -2.16
CA THR A 195 1.21 -11.47 -1.96
C THR A 195 1.30 -10.97 -0.52
N ARG A 196 1.60 -11.85 0.43
CA ARG A 196 1.82 -11.45 1.83
C ARG A 196 3.19 -10.80 1.94
N ILE A 197 3.20 -9.48 2.09
CA ILE A 197 4.40 -8.71 2.38
C ILE A 197 4.11 -7.97 3.67
N THR A 198 4.93 -8.25 4.69
CA THR A 198 4.87 -7.52 5.96
C THR A 198 5.15 -6.04 5.72
N LEU A 199 4.25 -5.18 6.19
CA LEU A 199 4.41 -3.73 6.05
C LEU A 199 5.02 -3.13 7.32
N PRO A 200 5.80 -2.03 7.21
CA PRO A 200 6.29 -1.33 8.39
C PRO A 200 5.17 -0.82 9.32
N HIS A 201 3.98 -0.57 8.76
CA HIS A 201 2.76 -0.17 9.48
C HIS A 201 2.40 -1.11 10.63
N GLU A 202 2.70 -2.41 10.50
CA GLU A 202 2.39 -3.41 11.53
C GLU A 202 3.21 -3.20 12.82
N PHE A 203 4.36 -2.53 12.72
CA PHE A 203 5.29 -2.34 13.84
C PHE A 203 5.26 -0.93 14.43
N ILE A 204 4.90 0.08 13.64
CA ILE A 204 4.96 1.49 14.03
C ILE A 204 4.17 1.81 15.30
N PRO A 205 2.89 1.41 15.48
CA PRO A 205 2.11 1.81 16.65
C PRO A 205 2.80 1.42 17.95
N ARG A 206 3.21 0.15 18.06
CA ARG A 206 3.87 -0.38 19.25
C ARG A 206 5.25 0.25 19.47
N MET A 207 6.04 0.41 18.42
CA MET A 207 7.36 1.05 18.53
C MET A 207 7.22 2.51 18.97
N LEU A 208 6.21 3.22 18.48
CA LEU A 208 5.96 4.61 18.82
C LEU A 208 5.49 4.75 20.28
N GLU A 209 4.61 3.87 20.78
CA GLU A 209 4.23 3.81 22.19
C GLU A 209 5.46 3.67 23.11
N ILE A 210 6.33 2.70 22.81
CA ILE A 210 7.57 2.46 23.57
C ILE A 210 8.53 3.65 23.45
N ALA A 211 8.64 4.26 22.27
CA ALA A 211 9.54 5.39 22.03
C ALA A 211 9.12 6.63 22.83
N VAL A 212 7.82 6.90 22.94
CA VAL A 212 7.26 8.05 23.66
C VAL A 212 7.12 7.78 25.16
N GLY A 213 7.20 6.51 25.58
CA GLY A 213 7.02 6.13 26.99
C GLY A 213 5.56 6.13 27.43
N VAL A 214 4.63 5.97 26.48
CA VAL A 214 3.22 5.73 26.80
C VAL A 214 3.14 4.28 27.27
N GLY A 215 2.96 4.09 28.57
CA GLY A 215 2.77 2.76 29.16
C GLY A 215 1.50 2.09 28.62
N GLU A 216 1.41 0.77 28.78
CA GLU A 216 0.20 0.00 28.43
C GLU A 216 -1.01 0.32 29.32
N ASP A 217 -0.82 1.19 30.32
CA ASP A 217 -1.82 1.53 31.32
C ASP A 217 -2.91 2.45 30.73
N GLU A 218 -3.95 1.79 30.20
CA GLU A 218 -5.39 2.16 30.15
C GLU A 218 -5.80 3.61 29.79
N GLY A 219 -4.95 4.36 29.09
CA GLY A 219 -5.36 5.62 28.44
C GLY A 219 -6.14 5.35 27.16
N GLU A 220 -7.38 5.85 27.06
CA GLU A 220 -8.32 5.69 25.93
C GLU A 220 -7.85 6.26 24.55
N GLY A 221 -6.58 6.65 24.39
CA GLY A 221 -6.07 7.29 23.17
C GLY A 221 -4.98 6.49 22.46
N SER A 222 -5.16 6.19 21.17
CA SER A 222 -4.09 5.58 20.38
C SER A 222 -2.99 6.60 20.07
N VAL A 223 -1.72 6.23 20.26
CA VAL A 223 -0.57 7.07 19.84
C VAL A 223 -0.65 7.45 18.35
N MET A 224 -1.32 6.62 17.55
CA MET A 224 -1.52 6.84 16.13
C MET A 224 -2.49 7.99 15.81
N GLU A 225 -3.27 8.47 16.77
CA GLU A 225 -4.16 9.63 16.63
C GLU A 225 -3.47 10.96 16.98
N THR A 226 -2.25 10.89 17.52
CA THR A 226 -1.44 12.08 17.84
C THR A 226 -0.76 12.67 16.60
N VAL A 227 -0.15 13.85 16.75
CA VAL A 227 0.69 14.47 15.69
C VAL A 227 1.82 13.53 15.26
N MET A 228 2.45 12.82 16.20
CA MET A 228 3.49 11.83 15.87
C MET A 228 2.92 10.67 15.07
N GLY A 229 1.72 10.20 15.39
CA GLY A 229 1.03 9.14 14.65
C GLY A 229 0.73 9.54 13.20
N VAL A 230 0.24 10.77 13.00
CA VAL A 230 -0.01 11.35 11.66
C VAL A 230 1.30 11.47 10.88
N GLU A 231 2.35 12.00 11.50
CA GLU A 231 3.66 12.15 10.85
C GLU A 231 4.28 10.78 10.53
N ALA A 232 4.11 9.77 11.40
CA ALA A 232 4.58 8.42 11.14
C ALA A 232 3.92 7.80 9.91
N ARG A 233 2.60 7.96 9.73
CA ARG A 233 1.88 7.53 8.51
C ARG A 233 2.41 8.22 7.26
N ARG A 234 2.66 9.52 7.34
CA ARG A 234 3.25 10.29 6.22
C ARG A 234 4.64 9.77 5.86
N VAL A 235 5.51 9.61 6.85
CA VAL A 235 6.91 9.22 6.66
C VAL A 235 7.04 7.77 6.17
N VAL A 236 6.23 6.84 6.68
CA VAL A 236 6.24 5.44 6.17
C VAL A 236 5.75 5.36 4.73
N GLY A 237 4.79 6.21 4.33
CA GLY A 237 4.35 6.32 2.94
C GLY A 237 5.48 6.76 2.01
N VAL A 238 6.33 7.69 2.45
CA VAL A 238 7.53 8.11 1.72
C VAL A 238 8.55 6.96 1.66
N ALA A 239 8.80 6.28 2.77
CA ALA A 239 9.75 5.16 2.83
C ALA A 239 9.34 4.00 1.90
N CYS A 240 8.06 3.64 1.83
CA CYS A 240 7.60 2.55 0.98
C CYS A 240 7.68 2.89 -0.52
N ARG A 241 7.60 4.18 -0.89
CA ARG A 241 7.76 4.65 -2.27
C ARG A 241 9.20 4.57 -2.76
N ASP A 242 10.17 4.70 -1.86
CA ASP A 242 11.58 4.57 -2.17
C ASP A 242 11.96 3.08 -2.32
N TYR A 243 12.71 2.77 -3.39
CA TYR A 243 13.10 1.39 -3.69
C TYR A 243 14.14 0.85 -2.71
N ARG A 244 15.08 1.69 -2.26
CA ARG A 244 16.13 1.23 -1.34
C ARG A 244 15.50 0.90 0.00
N LEU A 245 14.69 1.80 0.55
CA LEU A 245 13.99 1.60 1.81
C LEU A 245 13.00 0.44 1.75
N GLY A 246 12.02 0.49 0.84
CA GLY A 246 10.97 -0.53 0.78
C GLY A 246 11.39 -1.88 0.19
N GLY A 247 12.45 -1.90 -0.63
CA GLY A 247 12.87 -3.08 -1.38
C GLY A 247 14.07 -3.84 -0.80
N LEU A 248 14.93 -3.18 -0.01
CA LEU A 248 16.18 -3.76 0.49
C LEU A 248 16.18 -4.00 2.00
N PHE A 249 15.52 -3.15 2.78
CA PHE A 249 15.46 -3.31 4.23
C PHE A 249 14.23 -4.11 4.66
N PRO A 250 14.30 -4.91 5.73
CA PRO A 250 13.12 -5.57 6.25
C PRO A 250 12.19 -4.56 6.94
N ALA A 251 10.90 -4.89 6.99
CA ALA A 251 9.85 -3.94 7.37
C ALA A 251 9.98 -3.43 8.82
N ARG A 252 10.61 -4.21 9.71
CA ARG A 252 10.79 -3.86 11.12
C ARG A 252 11.88 -2.80 11.29
N GLU A 253 12.97 -2.90 10.53
CA GLU A 253 14.08 -1.96 10.45
C GLU A 253 13.57 -0.63 9.89
N VAL A 254 12.81 -0.67 8.79
CA VAL A 254 12.16 0.53 8.22
C VAL A 254 11.21 1.17 9.23
N ALA A 255 10.40 0.40 9.95
CA ALA A 255 9.51 0.92 10.98
C ALA A 255 10.28 1.60 12.12
N ALA A 256 11.37 1.00 12.59
CA ALA A 256 12.23 1.58 13.62
C ALA A 256 12.87 2.91 13.14
N ALA A 257 13.33 2.94 11.89
CA ALA A 257 13.88 4.14 11.27
C ALA A 257 12.83 5.26 11.14
N VAL A 258 11.60 4.92 10.72
CA VAL A 258 10.47 5.85 10.67
C VAL A 258 10.18 6.44 12.05
N VAL A 259 10.03 5.59 13.07
CA VAL A 259 9.77 6.05 14.46
C VAL A 259 10.89 6.95 14.96
N ARG A 260 12.15 6.61 14.68
CA ARG A 260 13.29 7.45 15.07
C ARG A 260 13.17 8.85 14.49
N VAL A 261 13.01 8.94 13.17
CA VAL A 261 12.96 10.22 12.46
C VAL A 261 11.74 11.05 12.86
N VAL A 262 10.60 10.40 13.10
CA VAL A 262 9.37 11.07 13.55
C VAL A 262 9.55 11.68 14.94
N VAL A 263 10.11 10.92 15.89
CA VAL A 263 10.37 11.41 17.26
C VAL A 263 11.27 12.65 17.22
N GLU A 264 12.36 12.61 16.45
CA GLU A 264 13.27 13.76 16.28
C GLU A 264 12.56 14.98 15.66
N ARG A 265 11.77 14.77 14.60
CA ARG A 265 11.03 15.85 13.91
C ARG A 265 9.97 16.50 14.78
N CYS A 266 9.37 15.73 15.67
CA CYS A 266 8.39 16.23 16.64
C CYS A 266 9.05 16.82 17.90
N GLY A 267 10.37 17.04 17.91
CA GLY A 267 11.11 17.66 19.02
C GLY A 267 11.43 16.72 20.18
N GLY A 268 11.21 15.42 20.01
CA GLY A 268 11.62 14.41 20.98
C GLY A 268 13.14 14.24 21.02
N VAL A 269 13.68 14.07 22.22
CA VAL A 269 15.11 13.80 22.43
C VAL A 269 15.29 12.30 22.61
N VAL A 270 16.15 11.70 21.78
CA VAL A 270 16.55 10.32 22.00
C VAL A 270 17.67 10.27 23.02
N VAL A 271 17.40 9.60 24.14
CA VAL A 271 18.35 9.37 25.23
C VAL A 271 19.01 8.00 25.04
N GLY A 272 20.33 7.94 25.24
CA GLY A 272 21.14 6.74 25.06
C GLY A 272 21.82 6.66 23.68
N GLY A 273 22.66 5.65 23.49
CA GLY A 273 23.26 5.38 22.17
C GLY A 273 22.28 4.70 21.22
N GLU A 274 22.51 4.79 19.90
CA GLU A 274 21.63 4.21 18.87
C GLU A 274 21.31 2.73 19.12
N ARG A 275 22.32 1.92 19.44
CA ARG A 275 22.15 0.50 19.78
C ARG A 275 21.20 0.26 20.95
N GLU A 276 21.30 1.06 22.01
CA GLU A 276 20.46 0.94 23.19
C GLU A 276 19.01 1.33 22.86
N TRP A 277 18.86 2.43 22.12
CA TRP A 277 17.55 2.91 21.68
C TRP A 277 16.83 1.89 20.80
N VAL A 278 17.50 1.34 19.79
CA VAL A 278 16.93 0.34 18.89
C VAL A 278 16.56 -0.93 19.65
N ARG A 279 17.45 -1.42 20.54
CA ARG A 279 17.15 -2.60 21.35
C ARG A 279 15.92 -2.37 22.23
N ARG A 280 15.78 -1.18 22.81
CA ARG A 280 14.63 -0.82 23.65
C ARG A 280 13.33 -0.72 22.85
N VAL A 281 13.34 0.00 21.72
CA VAL A 281 12.13 0.30 20.94
C VAL A 281 11.72 -0.85 20.03
N ALA A 282 12.70 -1.45 19.34
CA ALA A 282 12.48 -2.42 18.30
C ALA A 282 12.90 -3.84 18.69
N GLY A 283 13.49 -4.06 19.86
CA GLY A 283 13.95 -5.36 20.33
C GLY A 283 15.25 -5.84 19.66
N GLU A 284 15.71 -7.05 20.03
CA GLU A 284 16.96 -7.62 19.53
C GLU A 284 16.92 -8.14 18.08
N ARG A 285 15.73 -8.15 17.46
CA ARG A 285 15.55 -8.66 16.10
C ARG A 285 15.95 -7.66 15.01
N VAL A 286 16.19 -6.41 15.37
CA VAL A 286 16.60 -5.36 14.44
C VAL A 286 18.12 -5.25 14.47
N GLY A 287 18.74 -5.45 13.31
CA GLY A 287 20.18 -5.21 13.12
C GLY A 287 20.47 -3.72 13.26
N VAL A 288 21.43 -3.37 14.12
CA VAL A 288 21.78 -1.95 14.37
C VAL A 288 22.33 -1.29 13.10
N GLU A 289 23.17 -2.01 12.35
CA GLU A 289 23.78 -1.52 11.10
C GLU A 289 22.72 -1.23 10.04
N ASP A 290 21.81 -2.18 9.78
CA ASP A 290 20.71 -2.01 8.82
C ASP A 290 19.76 -0.88 9.24
N TYR A 291 19.50 -0.73 10.54
CA TYR A 291 18.70 0.38 11.06
C TYR A 291 19.38 1.73 10.85
N GLU A 292 20.68 1.85 11.15
CA GLU A 292 21.43 3.10 10.99
C GLU A 292 21.45 3.51 9.50
N GLU A 293 21.69 2.56 8.60
CA GLU A 293 21.63 2.80 7.16
C GLU A 293 20.22 3.23 6.72
N ALA A 294 19.17 2.56 7.21
CA ALA A 294 17.79 2.92 6.89
C ALA A 294 17.40 4.32 7.40
N VAL A 295 17.89 4.72 8.59
CA VAL A 295 17.68 6.07 9.14
C VAL A 295 18.35 7.12 8.26
N GLU A 296 19.61 6.92 7.88
CA GLU A 296 20.33 7.85 7.01
C GLU A 296 19.67 7.98 5.65
N GLU A 297 19.31 6.85 5.02
CA GLU A 297 18.62 6.86 3.73
C GLU A 297 17.27 7.57 3.82
N LEU A 298 16.49 7.32 4.87
CA LEU A 298 15.20 7.98 5.09
C LEU A 298 15.36 9.51 5.26
N ARG A 299 16.40 9.96 5.98
CA ARG A 299 16.71 11.39 6.11
C ARG A 299 17.03 12.02 4.77
N VAL A 300 17.80 11.34 3.91
CA VAL A 300 18.13 11.81 2.55
C VAL A 300 16.86 11.95 1.72
N VAL A 301 16.02 10.92 1.69
CA VAL A 301 14.76 10.93 0.92
C VAL A 301 13.83 12.05 1.37
N LEU A 302 13.67 12.24 2.68
CA LEU A 302 12.79 13.28 3.22
C LEU A 302 13.28 14.69 2.91
N LYS A 303 14.59 14.95 3.00
CA LYS A 303 15.19 16.24 2.62
C LYS A 303 14.95 16.55 1.13
N GLY A 304 15.09 15.54 0.26
CA GLY A 304 14.81 15.70 -1.17
C GLY A 304 13.34 16.07 -1.44
N LYS A 305 12.40 15.47 -0.70
CA LYS A 305 10.97 15.79 -0.81
C LYS A 305 10.59 17.16 -0.28
N GLU A 306 11.25 17.62 0.78
CA GLU A 306 11.05 18.97 1.30
C GLU A 306 11.55 20.03 0.32
N GLN A 307 12.67 19.78 -0.37
CA GLN A 307 13.17 20.66 -1.42
C GLN A 307 12.23 20.70 -2.64
N GLU A 308 11.71 19.54 -3.06
CA GLU A 308 10.74 19.44 -4.16
C GLU A 308 9.45 20.22 -3.85
N ALA A 309 9.00 20.25 -2.58
CA ALA A 309 7.79 20.96 -2.16
C ALA A 309 7.96 22.50 -2.08
N LEU A 310 9.19 23.01 -2.10
CA LEU A 310 9.49 24.44 -2.07
C LEU A 310 9.62 25.08 -3.48
N LEU A 311 9.67 24.25 -4.53
CA LEU A 311 9.75 24.67 -5.93
C LEU A 311 8.35 24.80 -6.55
#